data_AF-J1LR69-F1
#
_entry.id   AF-J1LR69-F1
#
_cell.length_a   1.000
_cell.length_b   1.000
_cell.length_c   1.000
_cell.angle_alpha   90.00
_cell.angle_beta   90.00
_cell.angle_gamma   90.00
#
_symmetry.space_group_name_H-M   'P 1'
#
loop_
_entity.id
_entity.type
_entity.pdbx_description
1 polymer ?
#
loop_
_entity_poly.entity_id
_entity_poly.type
_entity_poly.pdbx_seq_one_letter_code
_entity_poly.pdbx_strand_id
1 'polypeptide(L)'
;MTKTTWIRIVALFGVYLLVSALWFSFARVSDSNEAVKSIAFLILLVVLPILAMCVATWDGVKEGFSLLWLVAPFVCFLAPMFLFFNASALIYGVAYSLLGFAAHGLGVLVHSCCSQ
;
A
#
# COMPACT_ATOMS: atom_id res chain seq x y z
N MET A 1 -4.62 13.98 -15.18
CA MET A 1 -4.80 13.19 -13.94
C MET A 1 -6.27 13.17 -13.60
N THR A 2 -6.84 12.00 -13.35
CA THR A 2 -8.28 11.84 -13.13
C THR A 2 -8.62 11.97 -11.64
N LYS A 3 -9.82 12.50 -11.34
CA LYS A 3 -10.34 12.63 -9.96
C LYS A 3 -10.45 11.27 -9.26
N THR A 4 -10.69 10.21 -10.04
CA THR A 4 -10.82 8.82 -9.63
C THR A 4 -9.51 8.21 -9.13
N THR A 5 -8.36 8.49 -9.76
CA THR A 5 -7.05 8.07 -9.24
C THR A 5 -6.78 8.64 -7.85
N TRP A 6 -7.06 9.92 -7.63
CA TRP A 6 -6.91 10.55 -6.31
C TRP A 6 -7.80 9.90 -5.24
N ILE A 7 -9.06 9.60 -5.58
CA ILE A 7 -9.97 8.89 -4.67
C ILE A 7 -9.40 7.52 -4.28
N ARG A 8 -8.82 6.78 -5.24
CA ARG A 8 -8.21 5.46 -4.99
C ARG A 8 -6.97 5.56 -4.10
N ILE A 9 -6.15 6.59 -4.28
CA ILE A 9 -4.97 6.85 -3.42
C ILE A 9 -5.41 7.21 -2.00
N VAL A 10 -6.41 8.08 -1.84
CA VAL A 10 -6.95 8.42 -0.51
C VAL A 10 -7.57 7.20 0.16
N ALA A 11 -8.29 6.36 -0.59
CA ALA A 11 -8.82 5.11 -0.08
C ALA A 11 -7.70 4.15 0.35
N LEU A 12 -6.65 4.00 -0.45
CA LEU A 12 -5.47 3.20 -0.10
C LEU A 12 -4.83 3.68 1.20
N PHE A 13 -4.69 5.00 1.36
CA PHE A 13 -4.19 5.60 2.59
C PHE A 13 -5.05 5.25 3.81
N GLY A 14 -6.38 5.39 3.66
CA GLY A 14 -7.33 5.02 4.70
C GLY A 14 -7.22 3.54 5.09
N VAL A 15 -7.08 2.65 4.10
CA VAL A 15 -6.89 1.21 4.32
C VAL A 15 -5.58 0.92 5.05
N TYR A 16 -4.48 1.57 4.67
CA TYR A 16 -3.19 1.43 5.35
C TYR A 16 -3.28 1.80 6.83
N LEU A 17 -3.92 2.93 7.13
CA LEU A 17 -4.15 3.37 8.51
C LEU A 17 -5.05 2.40 9.27
N LEU A 18 -6.16 1.98 8.66
CA LEU A 18 -7.12 1.07 9.30
C LEU A 18 -6.48 -0.28 9.63
N VAL A 19 -5.79 -0.89 8.67
CA VAL A 19 -5.08 -2.17 8.83
C VAL A 19 -4.03 -2.07 9.93
N SER A 20 -3.26 -0.98 9.95
CA SER A 20 -2.25 -0.75 10.99
C SER A 20 -2.85 -0.53 12.38
N ALA A 21 -3.94 0.24 12.46
CA ALA A 21 -4.63 0.54 13.71
C ALA A 21 -5.30 -0.70 14.30
N LEU A 22 -5.97 -1.50 13.46
CA LEU A 22 -6.57 -2.77 13.87
C LEU A 22 -5.50 -3.74 14.37
N TRP A 23 -4.38 -3.85 13.65
CA TRP A 23 -3.25 -4.67 14.05
C TRP A 23 -2.71 -4.26 15.43
N PHE A 24 -2.41 -2.97 15.62
CA PHE A 24 -1.88 -2.48 16.89
C PHE A 24 -2.86 -2.62 18.05
N SER A 25 -4.15 -2.43 17.79
CA SER A 25 -5.19 -2.60 18.80
C SER A 25 -5.29 -4.06 19.24
N PHE A 26 -5.24 -4.99 18.28
CA PHE A 26 -5.23 -6.43 18.57
C PHE A 26 -3.95 -6.86 19.31
N ALA A 27 -2.79 -6.39 18.86
CA ALA A 27 -1.49 -6.69 19.47
C ALA A 27 -1.38 -6.17 20.92
N ARG A 28 -2.08 -5.08 21.27
CA ARG A 28 -2.14 -4.56 22.66
C ARG A 28 -2.99 -5.41 23.60
N VAL A 29 -4.05 -6.03 23.10
CA VAL A 29 -4.98 -6.84 23.92
C VAL A 29 -4.51 -8.30 23.99
N SER A 30 -3.74 -8.76 23.01
CA SER A 30 -3.23 -10.12 22.95
C SER A 30 -1.99 -10.32 23.82
N ASP A 31 -2.12 -11.13 24.88
CA ASP A 31 -0.99 -11.69 25.63
C ASP A 31 -0.37 -12.87 24.84
N SER A 32 0.33 -12.53 23.77
CA SER A 32 1.03 -13.48 22.90
C SER A 32 2.54 -13.30 23.00
N ASN A 33 3.28 -14.40 22.75
CA ASN A 33 4.74 -14.41 22.73
C ASN A 33 5.28 -13.34 21.78
N GLU A 34 6.39 -12.68 22.16
CA GLU A 34 7.04 -11.63 21.36
C GLU A 34 7.41 -12.08 19.93
N ALA A 35 7.72 -13.38 19.76
CA ALA A 35 7.96 -13.98 18.45
C ALA A 35 6.71 -13.92 17.53
N VAL A 36 5.51 -14.12 18.08
CA VAL A 36 4.25 -14.10 17.32
C VAL A 36 3.92 -12.67 16.87
N LYS A 37 4.12 -11.68 17.74
CA LYS A 37 3.96 -10.26 17.41
C LYS A 37 4.91 -9.82 16.28
N SER A 38 6.16 -10.29 16.33
CA SER A 38 7.17 -10.01 15.30
C SER A 38 6.82 -10.62 13.94
N ILE A 39 6.46 -11.91 13.90
CA ILE A 39 6.05 -12.58 12.66
C ILE A 39 4.84 -11.88 12.03
N ALA A 40 3.85 -11.53 12.85
CA ALA A 40 2.66 -10.94 12.31
C ALA A 40 2.83 -9.46 11.90
N PHE A 41 3.80 -8.74 12.49
CA PHE A 41 4.30 -7.49 11.92
C PHE A 41 4.95 -7.68 10.54
N LEU A 42 5.74 -8.74 10.33
CA LEU A 42 6.30 -9.06 9.01
C LEU A 42 5.20 -9.38 7.99
N ILE A 43 4.17 -10.12 8.40
CA ILE A 43 2.99 -10.38 7.54
C ILE A 43 2.34 -9.06 7.13
N LEU A 44 2.17 -8.13 8.07
CA LEU A 44 1.60 -6.81 7.80
C LEU A 44 2.44 -6.02 6.78
N LEU A 45 3.77 -6.04 6.91
CA LEU A 45 4.69 -5.44 5.94
C LEU A 45 4.58 -6.07 4.55
N VAL A 46 4.10 -7.30 4.41
CA VAL A 46 3.83 -7.91 3.09
C VAL A 46 2.43 -7.58 2.59
N VAL A 47 1.43 -7.48 3.49
CA VAL A 47 0.05 -7.16 3.12
C VAL A 47 -0.08 -5.74 2.57
N LEU A 48 0.59 -4.76 3.18
CA LEU A 48 0.55 -3.37 2.72
C LEU A 48 0.98 -3.17 1.25
N PRO A 49 2.15 -3.65 0.79
CA PRO A 49 2.55 -3.52 -0.61
C PRO A 49 1.63 -4.31 -1.55
N ILE A 50 1.11 -5.47 -1.14
CA ILE A 50 0.12 -6.21 -1.95
C ILE A 50 -1.13 -5.36 -2.19
N LEU A 51 -1.65 -4.72 -1.14
CA LEU A 51 -2.79 -3.81 -1.27
C LEU A 51 -2.49 -2.65 -2.23
N ALA A 52 -1.30 -2.05 -2.13
CA ALA A 52 -0.88 -1.03 -3.09
C ALA A 52 -0.83 -1.57 -4.52
N MET A 53 -0.21 -2.74 -4.75
CA MET A 53 -0.14 -3.36 -6.07
C MET A 53 -1.53 -3.64 -6.65
N CYS A 54 -2.45 -4.18 -5.86
CA CYS A 54 -3.82 -4.45 -6.30
C CYS A 54 -4.55 -3.17 -6.74
N VAL A 55 -4.52 -2.12 -5.90
CA VAL A 55 -5.19 -0.85 -6.23
C VAL A 55 -4.49 -0.14 -7.40
N ALA A 56 -3.17 -0.18 -7.45
CA ALA A 56 -2.37 0.42 -8.52
C ALA A 56 -2.63 -0.24 -9.88
N THR A 57 -2.68 -1.58 -9.90
CA THR A 57 -3.02 -2.36 -11.10
C THR A 57 -4.42 -2.04 -11.55
N TRP A 58 -5.39 -2.09 -10.63
CA TRP A 58 -6.78 -1.72 -10.93
C TRP A 58 -6.89 -0.31 -11.49
N ASP A 59 -6.13 0.63 -10.94
CA ASP A 59 -6.11 2.01 -11.44
C ASP A 59 -5.54 2.11 -12.85
N GLY A 60 -4.42 1.42 -13.12
CA GLY A 60 -3.84 1.36 -14.45
C GLY A 60 -4.77 0.74 -15.50
N VAL A 61 -5.52 -0.31 -15.11
CA VAL A 61 -6.53 -0.95 -15.98
C VAL A 61 -7.70 -0.02 -16.29
N LYS A 62 -8.06 0.91 -15.40
CA LYS A 62 -9.28 1.74 -15.53
C LYS A 62 -9.03 3.15 -16.04
N GLU A 63 -7.89 3.74 -15.73
CA GLU A 63 -7.60 5.16 -15.96
C GLU A 63 -6.38 5.37 -16.86
N GLY A 64 -5.66 4.30 -17.20
CA GLY A 64 -4.40 4.37 -17.92
C GLY A 64 -3.25 4.85 -17.05
N PHE A 65 -2.20 5.39 -17.69
CA PHE A 65 -0.93 5.68 -17.03
C PHE A 65 -0.98 6.93 -16.12
N SER A 66 -0.44 6.79 -14.92
CA SER A 66 -0.36 7.84 -13.91
C SER A 66 0.94 7.74 -13.09
N LEU A 67 1.76 8.79 -13.16
CA LEU A 67 3.00 8.91 -12.39
C LEU A 67 2.76 9.04 -10.87
N LEU A 68 1.53 9.32 -10.43
CA LEU A 68 1.19 9.38 -9.01
C LEU A 68 1.50 8.07 -8.29
N TRP A 69 1.35 6.93 -8.97
CA TRP A 69 1.63 5.61 -8.39
C TRP A 69 3.10 5.36 -8.06
N LEU A 70 4.01 6.18 -8.58
CA LEU A 70 5.43 6.14 -8.21
C LEU A 70 5.68 6.67 -6.79
N VAL A 71 4.84 7.57 -6.30
CA VAL A 71 5.05 8.22 -4.98
C VAL A 71 3.93 7.92 -3.99
N ALA A 72 2.73 7.61 -4.49
CA ALA A 72 1.55 7.42 -3.66
C ALA A 72 1.70 6.30 -2.61
N PRO A 73 2.24 5.09 -2.92
CA PRO A 73 2.41 4.06 -1.91
C PRO A 73 3.34 4.49 -0.77
N PHE A 74 4.46 5.17 -1.07
CA PHE A 74 5.37 5.73 -0.07
C PHE A 74 4.67 6.76 0.82
N VAL A 75 3.93 7.69 0.19
CA VAL A 75 3.23 8.74 0.93
C VAL A 75 2.16 8.14 1.85
N CYS A 76 1.42 7.14 1.35
CA CYS A 76 0.43 6.44 2.14
C CYS A 76 1.05 5.68 3.33
N PHE A 77 2.29 5.23 3.16
CA PHE A 77 3.03 4.46 4.15
C PHE A 77 3.63 5.34 5.27
N LEU A 78 3.87 6.64 5.04
CA LEU A 78 4.44 7.57 6.04
C LEU A 78 3.68 7.59 7.36
N ALA A 79 2.37 7.88 7.32
CA ALA A 79 1.61 8.07 8.55
C ALA A 79 1.52 6.79 9.41
N PRO A 80 1.24 5.60 8.85
CA PRO A 80 1.34 4.37 9.60
C PRO A 80 2.70 4.16 10.28
N MET A 81 3.81 4.50 9.60
CA MET A 81 5.16 4.28 10.16
C MET A 81 5.46 5.16 11.37
N PHE A 82 4.97 6.39 11.40
CA PHE A 82 5.16 7.29 12.53
C PHE A 82 4.16 7.06 13.68
N LEU A 83 2.94 6.62 13.37
CA LEU A 83 1.89 6.44 14.37
C LEU A 83 1.92 5.08 15.07
N PHE A 84 2.25 4.03 14.31
CA PHE A 84 2.13 2.65 14.79
C PHE A 84 3.48 1.95 14.80
N PHE A 85 4.31 2.12 13.78
CA PHE A 85 5.57 1.37 13.67
C PHE A 85 6.79 2.22 14.02
N ASN A 86 7.93 1.87 13.43
CA ASN A 86 9.20 2.52 13.64
C ASN A 86 9.65 3.27 12.39
N ALA A 87 10.32 4.41 12.57
CA ALA A 87 10.86 5.20 11.48
C ALA A 87 11.82 4.40 10.57
N SER A 88 12.55 3.42 11.10
CA SER A 88 13.42 2.54 10.31
C SER A 88 12.68 1.73 9.25
N ALA A 89 11.38 1.47 9.43
CA ALA A 89 10.58 0.76 8.44
C ALA A 89 10.31 1.58 7.17
N LEU A 90 10.56 2.91 7.16
CA LEU A 90 10.47 3.74 5.95
C LEU A 90 11.35 3.26 4.81
N ILE A 91 12.43 2.52 5.11
CA ILE A 91 13.29 1.90 4.09
C ILE A 91 12.47 1.00 3.13
N TYR A 92 11.41 0.36 3.63
CA TYR A 92 10.54 -0.50 2.83
C TYR A 92 9.57 0.28 1.94
N GLY A 93 9.24 1.53 2.28
CA GLY A 93 8.30 2.33 1.51
C GLY A 93 8.77 2.61 0.08
N VAL A 94 10.08 2.73 -0.13
CA VAL A 94 10.67 2.90 -1.47
C VAL A 94 10.39 1.65 -2.31
N ALA A 95 10.64 0.47 -1.75
CA ALA A 95 10.34 -0.79 -2.42
C ALA A 95 8.85 -0.92 -2.75
N TYR A 96 7.96 -0.51 -1.82
CA TYR A 96 6.51 -0.60 -2.04
C TYR A 96 6.03 0.31 -3.14
N SER A 97 6.69 1.46 -3.31
CA SER A 97 6.39 2.37 -4.40
C SER A 97 6.85 1.86 -5.74
N LEU A 98 8.03 1.24 -5.81
CA LEU A 98 8.49 0.57 -7.02
C LEU A 98 7.56 -0.59 -7.40
N LEU A 99 7.16 -1.40 -6.41
CA LEU A 99 6.20 -2.49 -6.63
C LEU A 99 4.83 -1.97 -7.08
N GLY A 100 4.30 -0.94 -6.42
CA GLY A 100 3.04 -0.30 -6.80
C GLY A 100 3.10 0.31 -8.20
N PHE A 101 4.20 0.96 -8.57
CA PHE A 101 4.39 1.54 -9.89
C PHE A 101 4.53 0.46 -10.98
N ALA A 102 5.29 -0.60 -10.72
CA ALA A 102 5.41 -1.74 -11.63
C ALA A 102 4.03 -2.40 -11.85
N ALA A 103 3.26 -2.61 -10.79
CA ALA A 103 1.91 -3.15 -10.83
C ALA A 103 0.94 -2.22 -11.59
N HIS A 104 1.05 -0.91 -11.40
CA HIS A 104 0.31 0.08 -12.18
C HIS A 104 0.63 -0.05 -13.67
N GLY A 105 1.91 -0.13 -14.03
CA GLY A 105 2.37 -0.35 -15.40
C GLY A 105 1.77 -1.61 -16.03
N LEU A 106 1.71 -2.73 -15.29
CA LEU A 106 1.02 -3.95 -15.75
C LEU A 106 -0.47 -3.68 -16.05
N GLY A 107 -1.16 -2.95 -15.18
CA GLY A 107 -2.55 -2.55 -15.42
C GLY A 107 -2.72 -1.70 -16.67
N VAL A 108 -1.80 -0.75 -16.90
CA VAL A 108 -1.79 0.11 -18.10
C VAL A 108 -1.60 -0.71 -19.37
N LEU A 109 -0.73 -1.73 -19.37
CA LEU A 109 -0.55 -2.60 -20.53
C LEU A 109 -1.85 -3.32 -20.89
N VAL A 110 -2.61 -3.79 -19.89
CA VAL A 110 -3.93 -4.41 -20.11
C VAL A 110 -4.94 -3.39 -20.63
N HIS A 111 -4.99 -2.18 -20.06
CA HIS A 111 -5.85 -1.10 -20.56
C HIS A 111 -5.60 -0.81 -22.04
N SER A 112 -4.33 -0.68 -22.43
CA SER A 112 -3.94 -0.43 -23.83
C SER A 112 -4.29 -1.59 -24.77
N CYS A 113 -4.27 -2.83 -24.28
CA CYS A 113 -4.60 -4.02 -25.07
C CYS A 113 -6.12 -4.18 -25.30
N CYS A 114 -6.95 -3.87 -24.30
CA CYS A 114 -8.40 -4.03 -24.38
C CYS A 114 -9.15 -2.78 -24.88
N SER A 115 -8.47 -1.63 -24.98
CA SER A 115 -9.06 -0.37 -25.43
C SER A 115 -8.79 -0.08 -26.92
N GLN A 116 -8.31 -1.09 -27.66
CA GLN A 116 -8.05 -1.09 -29.11
C GLN A 116 -9.10 -1.95 -29.82
#